data_AF-A0A7Z9H5C6-F1
#
_entry.id   AF-A0A7Z9H5C6-F1
#
_cell.length_a   1.000
_cell.length_b   1.000
_cell.length_c   1.000
_cell.angle_alpha   90.00
_cell.angle_beta   90.00
_cell.angle_gamma   90.00
#
_symmetry.space_group_name_H-M   'P 1'
#
loop_
_entity.id
_entity.type
_entity.pdbx_description
1 polymer ?
#
loop_
_entity_poly.entity_id
_entity_poly.type
_entity_poly.pdbx_seq_one_letter_code
_entity_poly.pdbx_strand_id
1 'polypeptide(L)'
;MRTRQMRFILLPALLLAATVFASPLAISQDGDDLGPPPPPEVFGPRILFDKPTFDWGEVVQGEIVEHTYHFRNIGTQVLRITQVKPG
;
A
#
# COMPACT_ATOMS: atom_id res chain seq x y z
N MET A 1 65.51 29.26 -42.43
CA MET A 1 66.31 30.08 -41.49
C MET A 1 65.36 30.84 -40.54
N ARG A 2 65.62 30.74 -39.22
CA ARG A 2 65.21 31.61 -38.09
C ARG A 2 63.70 31.77 -37.82
N THR A 3 63.07 31.11 -36.84
CA THR A 3 63.18 31.16 -35.35
C THR A 3 62.70 32.46 -34.69
N ARG A 4 61.60 32.37 -33.93
CA ARG A 4 61.30 33.06 -32.64
C ARG A 4 59.86 32.66 -32.20
N GLN A 5 59.62 31.68 -31.33
CA GLN A 5 59.66 31.76 -29.86
C GLN A 5 59.38 33.15 -29.29
N MET A 6 58.21 33.32 -28.66
CA MET A 6 58.14 34.01 -27.37
C MET A 6 56.91 33.56 -26.56
N ARG A 7 57.22 33.03 -25.37
CA ARG A 7 56.30 32.60 -24.30
C ARG A 7 55.46 33.79 -23.83
N PHE A 8 54.15 33.59 -23.65
CA PHE A 8 53.37 34.36 -22.68
C PHE A 8 52.81 33.38 -21.66
N ILE A 9 53.39 33.50 -20.46
CA ILE A 9 53.00 32.88 -19.20
C ILE A 9 51.63 33.43 -18.81
N LEU A 10 50.73 32.57 -18.31
CA LEU A 10 49.93 32.77 -17.08
C LEU A 10 48.86 31.67 -16.97
N LEU A 11 49.09 30.70 -16.07
CA LEU A 11 48.03 29.92 -15.43
C LEU A 11 47.26 30.84 -14.46
N PRO A 12 45.93 30.72 -14.40
CA PRO A 12 45.30 30.29 -13.17
C PRO A 12 44.31 29.14 -13.48
N ALA A 13 44.45 27.98 -12.85
CA ALA A 13 43.86 27.65 -11.55
C ALA A 13 42.33 27.63 -11.59
N LEU A 14 41.79 26.44 -11.31
CA LEU A 14 40.44 26.18 -10.81
C LEU A 14 39.28 26.27 -11.81
N LEU A 15 38.92 25.13 -12.41
CA LEU A 15 37.50 24.81 -12.58
C LEU A 15 37.23 23.36 -12.17
N LEU A 16 36.68 23.28 -10.96
CA LEU A 16 35.92 22.17 -10.40
C LEU A 16 34.78 21.79 -11.35
N ALA A 17 34.71 20.53 -11.78
CA ALA A 17 33.44 19.82 -11.96
C ALA A 17 33.73 18.35 -12.26
N ALA A 18 33.47 17.51 -11.27
CA ALA A 18 33.33 16.08 -11.45
C ALA A 18 32.37 15.82 -12.62
N THR A 19 32.83 15.09 -13.63
CA THR A 19 31.95 14.52 -14.65
C THR A 19 31.10 13.46 -13.97
N VAL A 20 29.93 13.89 -13.47
CA VAL A 20 28.89 13.00 -12.98
C VAL A 20 28.48 12.14 -14.16
N PHE A 21 28.69 10.83 -14.03
CA PHE A 21 28.18 9.82 -14.94
C PHE A 21 26.69 10.08 -15.15
N ALA A 22 26.33 10.59 -16.33
CA ALA A 22 24.95 10.63 -16.79
C ALA A 22 24.56 9.21 -17.19
N SER A 23 24.29 8.36 -16.20
CA SER A 23 23.58 7.11 -16.44
C SER A 23 22.15 7.49 -16.80
N PRO A 24 21.64 7.19 -18.01
CA PRO A 24 20.21 7.28 -18.22
C PRO A 24 19.58 6.25 -17.29
N LEU A 25 18.70 6.71 -16.40
CA LEU A 25 17.66 5.88 -15.82
C LEU A 25 16.93 5.24 -17.01
N ALA A 26 17.27 3.99 -17.32
CA ALA A 26 16.40 3.15 -18.13
C ALA A 26 15.15 2.93 -17.27
N ILE A 27 14.17 3.82 -17.41
CA ILE A 27 12.81 3.55 -16.99
C ILE A 27 12.39 2.37 -17.87
N SER A 28 12.32 1.17 -17.30
CA SER A 28 11.63 0.05 -17.94
C SER A 28 10.22 0.54 -18.24
N GLN A 29 9.91 0.73 -19.51
CA GLN A 29 8.55 0.96 -19.97
C GLN A 29 7.82 -0.39 -19.91
N ASP A 30 7.58 -0.89 -18.69
CA ASP A 30 6.59 -1.93 -18.45
C ASP A 30 5.23 -1.24 -18.62
N GLY A 31 4.71 -1.30 -19.84
CA GLY A 31 3.43 -0.70 -20.19
C GLY A 31 2.31 -1.32 -19.37
N ASP A 32 1.61 -0.47 -18.63
CA ASP A 32 0.21 -0.57 -18.22
C ASP A 32 -0.31 -1.95 -17.75
N ASP A 33 0.52 -2.84 -17.20
CA ASP A 33 0.04 -4.05 -16.52
C ASP A 33 -0.38 -3.71 -15.09
N LEU A 34 -1.45 -2.91 -14.98
CA LEU A 34 -2.08 -2.54 -13.71
C LEU A 34 -2.86 -3.71 -13.08
N GLY A 35 -2.78 -4.90 -13.68
CA GLY A 35 -3.61 -6.05 -13.33
C GLY A 35 -5.09 -5.80 -13.61
N PRO A 36 -5.95 -6.79 -13.30
CA PRO A 36 -7.39 -6.61 -13.35
C PRO A 36 -7.82 -5.45 -12.45
N PRO A 37 -8.85 -4.68 -12.82
CA PRO A 37 -9.40 -3.66 -11.93
C PRO A 37 -9.81 -4.32 -10.60
N PRO A 38 -9.64 -3.62 -9.47
CA PRO A 38 -10.07 -4.14 -8.18
C PRO A 38 -11.57 -4.46 -8.22
N PRO A 39 -12.02 -5.49 -7.48
CA PRO A 39 -13.44 -5.78 -7.37
C PRO A 39 -14.25 -4.53 -6.96
N PRO A 40 -15.49 -4.38 -7.45
CA PRO A 40 -16.31 -3.25 -7.08
C PRO A 40 -16.53 -3.20 -5.56
N GLU A 41 -16.30 -2.03 -4.97
CA GLU A 41 -16.54 -1.82 -3.54
C GLU A 41 -18.03 -1.91 -3.21
N VAL A 42 -18.35 -2.46 -2.04
CA VAL A 42 -19.74 -2.56 -1.60
C VAL A 42 -20.17 -1.27 -0.92
N PHE A 43 -20.94 -0.45 -1.64
CA PHE A 43 -21.39 0.85 -1.14
C PHE A 43 -22.36 0.72 0.05
N GLY A 44 -22.16 1.58 1.07
CA GLY A 44 -23.00 1.64 2.28
C GLY A 44 -22.46 0.80 3.44
N PRO A 45 -23.13 0.79 4.61
CA PRO A 45 -22.73 -0.02 5.75
C PRO A 45 -23.11 -1.49 5.51
N ARG A 46 -22.17 -2.43 5.73
CA ARG A 46 -22.44 -3.86 5.50
C ARG A 46 -21.75 -4.74 6.53
N ILE A 47 -22.54 -5.47 7.30
CA ILE A 47 -22.04 -6.47 8.25
C ILE A 47 -21.79 -7.80 7.56
N LEU A 48 -20.69 -8.47 7.91
CA LEU A 48 -20.38 -9.85 7.54
C LEU A 48 -19.97 -10.62 8.81
N PHE A 49 -20.66 -11.72 9.08
CA PHE A 49 -20.30 -12.66 10.15
C PHE A 49 -19.43 -13.78 9.57
N ASP A 50 -18.40 -14.19 10.30
CA ASP A 50 -17.59 -15.34 9.88
C ASP A 50 -18.38 -16.66 10.05
N LYS A 51 -19.22 -16.74 11.09
CA LYS A 51 -20.21 -17.81 11.30
C LYS A 51 -21.51 -17.20 11.82
N PRO A 52 -22.61 -17.18 11.04
CA PRO A 52 -23.86 -16.55 11.46
C PRO A 52 -24.67 -17.39 12.45
N THR A 53 -24.33 -18.67 12.59
CA THR A 53 -25.03 -19.63 13.44
C THR A 53 -24.02 -20.41 14.27
N PHE A 54 -24.38 -20.69 15.51
CA PHE A 54 -23.64 -21.57 16.40
C PHE A 54 -24.60 -22.64 16.92
N ASP A 55 -24.18 -23.90 16.82
CA ASP A 55 -24.88 -25.04 17.41
C ASP A 55 -24.23 -25.35 18.76
N TRP A 56 -25.03 -25.31 19.82
CA TRP A 56 -24.60 -25.60 21.17
C TRP A 56 -24.47 -27.09 21.45
N GLY A 57 -25.09 -27.94 20.63
CA GLY A 57 -25.16 -29.37 20.87
C GLY A 57 -25.91 -29.71 22.16
N GLU A 58 -25.35 -30.62 22.95
CA GLU A 58 -25.90 -31.00 24.25
C GLU A 58 -25.38 -30.06 25.33
N VAL A 59 -26.30 -29.37 26.02
CA VAL A 59 -26.00 -28.47 27.12
C VAL A 59 -26.67 -28.98 28.39
N VAL A 60 -25.93 -28.96 29.51
CA VAL A 60 -26.46 -29.38 30.81
C VAL A 60 -27.43 -28.33 31.35
N GLN A 61 -28.58 -28.78 31.83
CA GLN A 61 -29.57 -27.88 32.40
C GLN A 61 -28.99 -27.12 33.61
N GLY A 62 -29.14 -25.80 33.60
CA GLY A 62 -28.66 -24.91 34.67
C GLY A 62 -27.24 -24.39 34.46
N GLU A 63 -26.55 -24.84 33.41
CA GLU A 63 -25.26 -24.28 33.02
C GLU A 63 -25.43 -22.99 32.20
N ILE A 64 -24.55 -22.00 32.44
CA ILE A 64 -24.48 -20.79 31.63
C ILE A 64 -23.47 -21.05 30.52
N VAL A 65 -23.93 -20.97 29.27
CA VAL A 65 -23.09 -21.13 28.09
C VAL A 65 -22.95 -19.81 27.36
N GLU A 66 -21.73 -19.51 26.91
CA GLU A 66 -21.38 -18.26 26.24
C GLU A 66 -20.73 -18.52 24.88
N HIS A 67 -21.08 -17.69 23.90
CA HIS A 67 -20.51 -17.75 22.56
C HIS A 67 -20.33 -16.34 22.01
N THR A 68 -19.14 -16.09 21.47
CA THR A 68 -18.76 -14.79 20.93
C THR A 68 -18.82 -14.83 19.40
N TYR A 69 -19.68 -14.00 18.82
CA TYR A 69 -19.72 -13.80 17.38
C TYR A 69 -18.72 -12.74 16.93
N HIS A 70 -17.88 -13.08 15.97
CA HIS A 70 -17.01 -12.14 15.28
C HIS A 70 -17.66 -11.70 13.96
N PHE A 71 -17.65 -10.39 13.71
CA PHE A 71 -18.13 -9.79 12.48
C PHE A 71 -17.25 -8.62 12.06
N ARG A 72 -17.34 -8.27 10.77
CA ARG A 72 -16.64 -7.14 10.16
C ARG A 72 -17.61 -6.26 9.40
N ASN A 73 -17.35 -4.96 9.40
CA ASN A 73 -17.97 -4.05 8.45
C ASN A 73 -17.18 -4.11 7.14
N ILE A 74 -17.75 -4.72 6.11
CA ILE A 74 -17.16 -4.86 4.77
C ILE A 74 -17.65 -3.80 3.78
N GLY A 75 -18.46 -2.86 4.28
CA GLY A 75 -18.98 -1.75 3.48
C GLY A 75 -18.14 -0.48 3.61
N THR A 76 -18.43 0.50 2.75
CA THR A 76 -17.68 1.76 2.68
C THR A 76 -18.12 2.83 3.68
N GLN A 77 -19.19 2.58 4.44
CA GLN A 77 -19.74 3.53 5.42
C GLN A 77 -19.76 2.95 6.83
N VAL A 78 -19.87 3.82 7.84
CA VAL A 78 -19.91 3.42 9.25
C VAL A 78 -21.13 2.55 9.54
N LEU A 79 -20.88 1.31 9.99
CA LEU A 79 -21.90 0.41 10.50
C LEU A 79 -22.19 0.74 11.97
N ARG A 80 -23.39 1.26 12.27
CA ARG A 80 -23.86 1.52 13.64
C ARG A 80 -24.80 0.41 14.10
N ILE A 81 -24.46 -0.25 15.20
CA ILE A 81 -25.31 -1.26 15.84
C ILE A 81 -26.22 -0.57 16.86
N THR A 82 -27.52 -0.76 16.74
CA THR A 82 -28.53 -0.08 17.59
C THR A 82 -29.22 -1.02 18.57
N GLN A 83 -29.25 -2.32 18.28
CA GLN A 83 -29.90 -3.33 19.11
C GLN A 83 -29.26 -4.70 18.90
N VAL A 84 -29.18 -5.49 19.96
CA VAL A 84 -28.78 -6.91 19.94
C VAL A 84 -29.84 -7.69 20.71
N LYS A 85 -30.15 -8.91 20.27
CA LYS A 85 -31.06 -9.84 20.95
C LYS A 85 -30.34 -11.17 21.17
N PRO A 86 -30.42 -11.78 22.37
CA PRO A 86 -30.04 -13.17 22.53
C PRO A 86 -30.97 -14.05 21.69
N GLY A 87 -30.40 -15.09 21.09
CA GLY A 87 -31.11 -16.11 20.31
C GLY A 87 -31.60 -17.27 21.18
#